data_AF-A0A351TPT4-F1
#
_entry.id   AF-A0A351TPT4-F1
#
_cell.length_a   1.000
_cell.length_b   1.000
_cell.length_c   1.000
_cell.angle_alpha   90.00
_cell.angle_beta   90.00
_cell.angle_gamma   90.00
#
_symmetry.space_group_name_H-M   'P 1'
#
loop_
_entity.id
_entity.type
_entity.pdbx_description
1 polymer ?
#
loop_
_entity_poly.entity_id
_entity_poly.type
_entity_poly.pdbx_seq_one_letter_code
_entity_poly.pdbx_strand_id
1 'polypeptide(L)'
;RPWIWSSHVWNMFDFGCAARNEGGVAGRNNKGLVTMDRRTRKDSFYIYKAYWNEEPMVHLCGRRYAQRAGETTEVKVYSNQPTVALYLNGKLVEEKSADKVFTYQVALEDGFNILTAVSGDLKDSMTLEKVEKEPSIYVLPEVNERAEGVANWFKLAGDLNLEAPMEFPEGKYSVKDTMESIAECPEALEIVQKAVKLATNFDLAPGVGMWDMMKGMTPEGMCGMAGSTLPKGFLESLNAKLIKFDKK
;
A
#
# COMPACT_ATOMS: atom_id res chain seq x y z
N ARG A 1 -17.22 -14.73 -12.88
CA ARG A 1 -16.99 -15.98 -12.09
C ARG A 1 -18.27 -16.31 -11.32
N PRO A 2 -19.36 -16.70 -12.01
CA PRO A 2 -20.66 -16.93 -11.36
C PRO A 2 -20.67 -18.15 -10.42
N TRP A 3 -19.68 -19.03 -10.52
CA TRP A 3 -19.47 -20.18 -9.64
C TRP A 3 -18.95 -19.82 -8.24
N ILE A 4 -18.55 -18.56 -8.00
CA ILE A 4 -18.23 -18.06 -6.66
C ILE A 4 -19.56 -17.80 -5.95
N TRP A 5 -19.89 -18.63 -4.96
CA TRP A 5 -21.15 -18.52 -4.21
C TRP A 5 -21.19 -17.31 -3.27
N SER A 6 -20.04 -16.85 -2.79
CA SER A 6 -19.92 -15.63 -2.00
C SER A 6 -18.51 -15.03 -2.05
N SER A 7 -18.44 -13.70 -1.90
CA SER A 7 -17.21 -12.97 -1.66
C SER A 7 -17.48 -11.88 -0.62
N HIS A 8 -16.55 -11.70 0.31
CA HIS A 8 -16.72 -10.80 1.43
C HIS A 8 -15.54 -9.83 1.49
N VAL A 9 -15.84 -8.54 1.39
CA VAL A 9 -14.83 -7.50 1.55
C VAL A 9 -14.38 -7.50 3.01
N TRP A 10 -13.08 -7.68 3.23
CA TRP A 10 -12.46 -7.40 4.52
C TRP A 10 -11.90 -5.97 4.48
N ASN A 11 -12.61 -4.98 5.01
CA ASN A 11 -13.80 -5.04 5.86
C ASN A 11 -14.70 -3.83 5.56
N MET A 12 -15.92 -3.79 6.13
CA MET A 12 -16.81 -2.65 5.91
C MET A 12 -16.33 -1.38 6.63
N PHE A 13 -15.98 -1.49 7.91
CA PHE A 13 -15.58 -0.34 8.74
C PHE A 13 -14.21 -0.54 9.35
N ASP A 14 -13.35 0.47 9.30
CA ASP A 14 -12.10 0.45 10.08
C ASP A 14 -12.41 0.08 11.54
N PHE A 15 -11.53 -0.72 12.16
CA PHE A 15 -11.77 -1.25 13.51
C PHE A 15 -10.50 -1.30 14.35
N GLY A 16 -10.66 -1.40 15.67
CA GLY A 16 -9.56 -1.44 16.63
C GLY A 16 -8.79 -2.75 16.58
N CYS A 17 -7.47 -2.68 16.56
CA CYS A 17 -6.57 -3.81 16.68
C CYS A 17 -5.29 -3.33 17.38
N ALA A 18 -5.21 -3.54 18.69
CA ALA A 18 -4.18 -2.96 19.55
C ALA A 18 -2.74 -3.31 19.11
N ALA A 19 -2.54 -4.48 18.51
CA ALA A 19 -1.24 -4.94 18.03
C ALA A 19 -0.76 -4.27 16.73
N ARG A 20 -1.59 -3.49 16.03
CA ARG A 20 -1.19 -2.86 14.76
C ARG A 20 -0.51 -1.52 14.98
N ASN A 21 0.58 -1.30 14.25
CA ASN A 21 1.24 -0.01 14.11
C ASN A 21 1.79 0.08 12.68
N GLU A 22 0.95 0.52 11.74
CA GLU A 22 1.24 0.51 10.30
C GLU A 22 0.55 1.68 9.59
N GLY A 23 1.12 2.15 8.49
CA GLY A 23 0.50 3.17 7.65
C GLY A 23 0.25 4.50 8.39
N GLY A 24 1.16 4.88 9.30
CA GLY A 24 1.04 6.09 10.11
C GLY A 24 -0.04 6.07 11.19
N VAL A 25 -0.63 4.91 11.50
CA VAL A 25 -1.71 4.78 12.51
C VAL A 25 -1.48 3.55 13.41
N ALA A 26 -1.43 3.79 14.73
CA ALA A 26 -1.42 2.73 15.73
C ALA A 26 -2.83 2.31 16.17
N GLY A 27 -2.96 1.05 16.60
CA GLY A 27 -4.15 0.50 17.23
C GLY A 27 -5.35 0.26 16.31
N ARG A 28 -5.20 0.38 14.98
CA ARG A 28 -6.33 0.26 14.03
C ARG A 28 -6.00 -0.59 12.80
N ASN A 29 -7.01 -1.32 12.33
CA ASN A 29 -7.04 -1.88 10.98
C ASN A 29 -7.77 -0.89 10.06
N ASN A 30 -7.05 -0.33 9.09
CA ASN A 30 -7.53 0.70 8.16
C ASN A 30 -8.07 0.16 6.82
N LYS A 31 -8.41 -1.14 6.73
CA LYS A 31 -8.90 -1.79 5.49
C LYS A 31 -10.40 -1.58 5.23
N GLY A 32 -11.08 -0.79 6.06
CA GLY A 32 -12.50 -0.49 5.92
C GLY A 32 -12.83 0.27 4.64
N LEU A 33 -14.01 0.01 4.06
CA LEU A 33 -14.63 0.89 3.06
C LEU A 33 -15.11 2.23 3.66
N VAL A 34 -15.39 2.22 4.96
CA VAL A 34 -15.86 3.36 5.75
C VAL A 34 -14.97 3.52 6.99
N THR A 35 -14.80 4.75 7.46
CA THR A 35 -13.99 5.04 8.66
C THR A 35 -14.61 4.50 9.94
N MET A 36 -13.77 4.37 10.98
CA MET A 36 -14.15 3.78 12.27
C MET A 36 -15.28 4.55 12.97
N ASP A 37 -15.37 5.86 12.78
CA ASP A 37 -16.43 6.72 13.31
C ASP A 37 -17.73 6.69 12.47
N ARG A 38 -17.74 5.92 11.37
CA ARG A 38 -18.86 5.76 10.41
C ARG A 38 -19.22 7.03 9.64
N ARG A 39 -18.41 8.10 9.75
CA ARG A 39 -18.72 9.40 9.13
C ARG A 39 -18.25 9.50 7.69
N THR A 40 -17.09 8.90 7.38
CA THR A 40 -16.43 9.06 6.09
C THR A 40 -16.46 7.78 5.29
N ARG A 41 -17.13 7.80 4.14
CA ARG A 41 -17.05 6.76 3.12
C ARG A 41 -15.80 7.01 2.27
N LYS A 42 -14.91 6.02 2.15
CA LYS A 42 -13.73 6.09 1.28
C LYS A 42 -14.17 5.92 -0.17
N ASP A 43 -13.32 6.27 -1.13
CA ASP A 43 -13.68 6.10 -2.55
C ASP A 43 -13.96 4.63 -2.90
N SER A 44 -13.31 3.70 -2.21
CA SER A 44 -13.56 2.25 -2.32
C SER A 44 -14.98 1.84 -1.91
N PHE A 45 -15.69 2.58 -1.07
CA PHE A 45 -17.11 2.31 -0.81
C PHE A 45 -17.95 2.49 -2.08
N TYR A 46 -17.65 3.53 -2.86
CA TYR A 46 -18.46 3.93 -4.00
C TYR A 46 -18.25 3.04 -5.22
N ILE A 47 -17.12 2.34 -5.36
CA ILE A 47 -16.98 1.32 -6.40
C ILE A 47 -17.92 0.14 -6.13
N TYR A 48 -18.01 -0.34 -4.88
CA TYR A 48 -18.99 -1.36 -4.52
C TYR A 48 -20.42 -0.84 -4.69
N LYS A 49 -20.71 0.42 -4.33
CA LYS A 49 -22.02 1.02 -4.61
C LYS A 49 -22.33 1.00 -6.12
N ALA A 50 -21.40 1.39 -6.99
CA ALA A 50 -21.62 1.37 -8.43
C ALA A 50 -21.87 -0.04 -9.01
N TYR A 51 -21.23 -1.08 -8.45
CA TYR A 51 -21.42 -2.46 -8.88
C TYR A 51 -22.67 -3.14 -8.31
N TRP A 52 -23.07 -2.82 -7.08
CA TRP A 52 -24.07 -3.60 -6.33
C TRP A 52 -25.39 -2.87 -6.09
N ASN A 53 -25.43 -1.55 -6.22
CA ASN A 53 -26.60 -0.75 -5.89
C ASN A 53 -27.40 -0.39 -7.15
N GLU A 54 -28.72 -0.62 -7.12
CA GLU A 54 -29.63 -0.28 -8.22
C GLU A 54 -29.95 1.22 -8.27
N GLU A 55 -29.97 1.92 -7.13
CA GLU A 55 -30.25 3.36 -7.10
C GLU A 55 -29.17 4.12 -7.91
N PRO A 56 -29.56 4.95 -8.90
CA PRO A 56 -28.65 5.71 -9.75
C PRO A 56 -27.67 6.58 -8.96
N MET A 57 -26.38 6.55 -9.31
CA MET A 57 -25.35 7.32 -8.61
C MET A 57 -24.18 7.72 -9.50
N VAL A 58 -23.52 8.82 -9.14
CA VAL A 58 -22.22 9.28 -9.66
C VAL A 58 -21.36 9.77 -8.51
N HIS A 59 -20.06 9.44 -8.48
CA HIS A 59 -19.13 9.82 -7.43
C HIS A 59 -17.74 10.16 -7.99
N LEU A 60 -17.30 11.40 -7.76
CA LEU A 60 -15.94 11.86 -8.02
C LEU A 60 -14.98 11.36 -6.93
N CYS A 61 -13.97 10.59 -7.37
CA CYS A 61 -12.94 10.06 -6.50
C CYS A 61 -11.81 11.08 -6.26
N GLY A 62 -11.08 10.89 -5.17
CA GLY A 62 -9.87 11.67 -4.91
C GLY A 62 -10.13 13.07 -4.35
N ARG A 63 -11.32 13.34 -3.80
CA ARG A 63 -11.66 14.65 -3.19
C ARG A 63 -10.77 15.07 -2.02
N ARG A 64 -10.08 14.13 -1.37
CA ARG A 64 -9.10 14.39 -0.29
C ARG A 64 -7.67 14.58 -0.80
N TYR A 65 -7.41 14.24 -2.06
CA TYR A 65 -6.19 14.60 -2.78
C TYR A 65 -6.45 15.91 -3.52
N ALA A 66 -6.59 16.97 -2.71
CA ALA A 66 -7.18 18.24 -3.10
C ALA A 66 -6.19 19.14 -3.85
N GLN A 67 -4.89 19.01 -3.57
CA GLN A 67 -3.83 19.79 -4.18
C GLN A 67 -3.01 18.87 -5.09
N ARG A 68 -2.93 19.17 -6.38
CA ARG A 68 -2.31 18.28 -7.38
C ARG A 68 -1.27 19.03 -8.20
N ALA A 69 -0.14 18.39 -8.45
CA ALA A 69 0.91 18.92 -9.31
C ALA A 69 0.91 18.26 -10.70
N GLY A 70 1.65 18.86 -11.63
CA GLY A 70 1.83 18.36 -12.99
C GLY A 70 0.93 19.01 -14.04
N GLU A 71 1.24 18.74 -15.30
CA GLU A 71 0.51 19.26 -16.46
C GLU A 71 -0.89 18.67 -16.59
N THR A 72 -1.03 17.38 -16.28
CA THR A 72 -2.30 16.66 -16.27
C THR A 72 -2.44 15.80 -15.02
N THR A 73 -3.68 15.57 -14.60
CA THR A 73 -4.02 14.69 -13.50
C THR A 73 -5.11 13.72 -13.90
N GLU A 74 -5.03 12.49 -13.40
CA GLU A 74 -6.10 11.52 -13.57
C GLU A 74 -7.27 11.84 -12.62
N VAL A 75 -8.48 11.96 -13.18
CA VAL A 75 -9.73 12.05 -12.44
C VAL A 75 -10.54 10.79 -12.69
N LYS A 76 -10.97 10.14 -11.61
CA LYS A 76 -11.76 8.93 -11.64
C LYS A 76 -13.16 9.19 -11.14
N VAL A 77 -14.16 8.67 -11.85
CA VAL A 77 -15.57 8.71 -11.46
C VAL A 77 -16.08 7.28 -11.35
N TYR A 78 -16.81 7.00 -10.28
CA TYR A 78 -17.60 5.77 -10.14
C TYR A 78 -19.07 6.07 -10.37
N SER A 79 -19.74 5.28 -11.20
CA SER A 79 -21.14 5.48 -11.54
C SER A 79 -21.78 4.17 -11.95
N ASN A 80 -23.04 3.92 -11.60
CA ASN A 80 -23.77 2.78 -12.18
C ASN A 80 -24.46 3.10 -13.51
N GLN A 81 -24.38 4.36 -13.97
CA GLN A 81 -24.92 4.83 -15.24
C GLN A 81 -24.02 4.48 -16.43
N PRO A 82 -24.55 4.38 -17.67
CA PRO A 82 -23.78 3.98 -18.84
C PRO A 82 -22.82 5.07 -19.34
N THR A 83 -23.16 6.35 -19.13
CA THR A 83 -22.37 7.49 -19.59
C THR A 83 -22.14 8.51 -18.48
N VAL A 84 -20.96 9.14 -18.49
CA VAL A 84 -20.62 10.24 -17.58
C VAL A 84 -19.87 11.32 -18.35
N ALA A 85 -20.34 12.56 -18.23
CA ALA A 85 -19.65 13.76 -18.70
C ALA A 85 -18.88 14.41 -17.55
N LEU A 86 -17.61 14.74 -17.78
CA LEU A 86 -16.78 15.48 -16.83
C LEU A 86 -16.58 16.92 -17.31
N TYR A 87 -16.77 17.88 -16.40
CA TYR A 87 -16.57 19.30 -16.64
C TYR A 87 -15.47 19.85 -15.74
N LEU A 88 -14.68 20.78 -16.27
CA LEU A 88 -13.69 21.58 -15.55
C LEU A 88 -14.08 23.05 -15.67
N ASN A 89 -14.30 23.72 -14.53
CA ASN A 89 -14.69 25.14 -14.49
C ASN A 89 -15.89 25.45 -15.41
N GLY A 90 -16.86 24.52 -15.48
CA GLY A 90 -18.05 24.62 -16.32
C GLY A 90 -17.86 24.27 -17.80
N LYS A 91 -16.62 24.04 -18.26
CA LYS A 91 -16.31 23.60 -19.63
C LYS A 91 -16.29 22.09 -19.70
N LEU A 92 -16.91 21.50 -20.72
CA LEU A 92 -16.87 20.06 -20.95
C LEU A 92 -15.43 19.63 -21.23
N VAL A 93 -14.92 18.67 -20.44
CA VAL A 93 -13.65 18.00 -20.72
C VAL A 93 -13.90 16.87 -21.70
N GLU A 94 -14.76 15.92 -21.33
CA GLU A 94 -15.06 14.74 -22.13
C GLU A 94 -16.33 14.05 -21.61
N GLU A 95 -17.08 13.39 -22.50
CA GLU A 95 -18.15 12.45 -22.14
C GLU A 95 -17.74 11.04 -22.56
N LYS A 96 -17.89 10.06 -21.65
CA LYS A 96 -17.48 8.66 -21.89
C LYS A 96 -18.59 7.69 -21.58
N SER A 97 -18.59 6.58 -22.33
CA SER A 97 -19.26 5.34 -21.95
C SER A 97 -18.25 4.38 -21.34
N ALA A 98 -18.55 3.79 -20.18
CA ALA A 98 -17.70 2.79 -19.52
C ALA A 98 -18.53 1.92 -18.56
N ASP A 99 -17.96 0.80 -18.10
CA ASP A 99 -18.58 -0.02 -17.06
C ASP A 99 -18.02 0.34 -15.68
N LYS A 100 -18.84 1.07 -14.93
CA LYS A 100 -18.66 1.49 -13.52
C LYS A 100 -17.52 2.45 -13.21
N VAL A 101 -16.41 2.36 -13.94
CA VAL A 101 -15.21 3.16 -13.73
C VAL A 101 -14.94 4.02 -14.96
N PHE A 102 -14.94 5.32 -14.75
CA PHE A 102 -14.66 6.31 -15.78
C PHE A 102 -13.38 7.04 -15.40
N THR A 103 -12.44 7.12 -16.33
CA THR A 103 -11.14 7.76 -16.11
C THR A 103 -10.93 8.87 -17.13
N TYR A 104 -10.51 10.04 -16.66
CA TYR A 104 -10.29 11.24 -17.45
C TYR A 104 -8.89 11.78 -17.18
N GLN A 105 -8.23 12.28 -18.23
CA GLN A 105 -7.02 13.07 -18.09
C GLN A 105 -7.40 14.54 -18.14
N VAL A 106 -7.09 15.29 -17.09
CA VAL A 106 -7.52 16.68 -16.94
C VAL A 106 -6.31 17.57 -16.79
N ALA A 107 -6.19 18.58 -17.64
CA ALA A 107 -5.24 19.67 -17.45
C ALA A 107 -5.90 20.74 -16.57
N LEU A 108 -5.50 20.84 -15.30
CA LEU A 108 -6.03 21.84 -14.39
C LEU A 108 -5.53 23.24 -14.78
N GLU A 109 -6.40 24.24 -14.66
CA GLU A 109 -6.00 25.65 -14.72
C GLU A 109 -5.22 26.01 -13.43
N ASP A 110 -4.41 27.06 -13.45
CA ASP A 110 -3.65 27.46 -12.26
C ASP A 110 -4.58 27.93 -11.12
N GLY A 111 -4.29 27.53 -9.89
CA GLY A 111 -5.13 27.80 -8.72
C GLY A 111 -6.31 26.84 -8.58
N PHE A 112 -7.47 27.35 -8.16
CA PHE A 112 -8.65 26.53 -7.84
C PHE A 112 -9.46 26.14 -9.07
N ASN A 113 -9.87 24.87 -9.10
CA ASN A 113 -10.59 24.23 -10.19
C ASN A 113 -11.82 23.51 -9.64
N ILE A 114 -12.98 23.70 -10.28
CA ILE A 114 -14.21 22.99 -9.96
C ILE A 114 -14.39 21.87 -10.97
N LEU A 115 -14.36 20.63 -10.49
CA LEU A 115 -14.71 19.45 -11.27
C LEU A 115 -16.16 19.07 -10.99
N THR A 116 -16.91 18.81 -12.06
CA THR A 116 -18.30 18.35 -11.96
C THR A 116 -18.49 17.15 -12.87
N ALA A 117 -18.90 16.02 -12.30
CA ALA A 117 -19.30 14.83 -13.05
C ALA A 117 -20.83 14.81 -13.16
N VAL A 118 -21.33 14.56 -14.37
CA VAL A 118 -22.76 14.60 -14.69
C VAL A 118 -23.16 13.33 -15.44
N SER A 119 -24.31 12.75 -15.07
CA SER A 119 -24.97 11.67 -15.80
C SER A 119 -26.49 11.84 -15.70
N GLY A 120 -27.11 12.31 -16.78
CA GLY A 120 -28.50 12.78 -16.73
C GLY A 120 -28.67 13.88 -15.67
N ASP A 121 -29.60 13.67 -14.73
CA ASP A 121 -29.86 14.60 -13.63
C ASP A 121 -28.90 14.43 -12.44
N LEU A 122 -28.09 13.36 -12.41
CA LEU A 122 -27.15 13.10 -11.33
C LEU A 122 -25.91 13.98 -11.48
N LYS A 123 -25.46 14.56 -10.36
CA LYS A 123 -24.26 15.40 -10.30
C LYS A 123 -23.47 15.12 -9.03
N ASP A 124 -22.15 15.09 -9.16
CA ASP A 124 -21.20 15.21 -8.04
C ASP A 124 -20.16 16.26 -8.41
N SER A 125 -19.64 16.97 -7.42
CA SER A 125 -18.67 18.04 -7.62
C SER A 125 -17.59 18.04 -6.55
N MET A 126 -16.38 18.42 -6.93
CA MET A 126 -15.28 18.66 -6.00
C MET A 126 -14.42 19.84 -6.46
N THR A 127 -13.72 20.45 -5.52
CA THR A 127 -12.73 21.50 -5.80
C THR A 127 -11.34 20.92 -5.64
N LEU A 128 -10.48 21.17 -6.63
CA LEU A 128 -9.05 20.87 -6.59
C LEU A 128 -8.25 22.17 -6.74
N GLU A 129 -7.01 22.17 -6.29
CA GLU A 129 -6.05 23.24 -6.49
C GLU A 129 -4.85 22.70 -7.28
N LYS A 130 -4.46 23.38 -8.35
CA LYS A 130 -3.20 23.11 -9.03
C LYS A 130 -2.07 23.78 -8.27
N VAL A 131 -1.08 22.99 -7.87
CA VAL A 131 0.11 23.44 -7.14
C VAL A 131 1.37 23.04 -7.89
N GLU A 132 2.47 23.77 -7.71
CA GLU A 132 3.76 23.41 -8.30
C GLU A 132 4.30 22.10 -7.72
N LYS A 133 4.16 21.92 -6.41
CA LYS A 133 4.59 20.72 -5.68
C LYS A 133 3.51 20.29 -4.71
N GLU A 134 3.24 18.99 -4.68
CA GLU A 134 2.26 18.42 -3.76
C GLU A 134 2.70 18.54 -2.29
N PRO A 135 1.74 18.74 -1.37
CA PRO A 135 1.98 18.69 0.06
C PRO A 135 2.63 17.38 0.50
N SER A 136 3.68 17.49 1.32
CA SER A 136 4.36 16.31 1.87
C SER A 136 3.45 15.42 2.72
N ILE A 137 2.38 15.97 3.31
CA ILE A 137 1.40 15.22 4.12
C ILE A 137 0.64 14.13 3.32
N TYR A 138 0.62 14.20 1.99
CA TYR A 138 0.05 13.13 1.16
C TYR A 138 0.95 11.89 1.08
N VAL A 139 2.22 12.00 1.49
CA VAL A 139 3.19 10.92 1.49
C VAL A 139 3.47 10.50 2.92
N LEU A 140 3.33 9.21 3.20
CA LEU A 140 3.68 8.64 4.49
C LEU A 140 5.20 8.77 4.72
N PRO A 141 5.68 9.34 5.85
CA PRO A 141 7.11 9.56 6.08
C PRO A 141 7.96 8.29 5.92
N GLU A 142 7.44 7.16 6.40
CA GLU A 142 8.04 5.84 6.31
C GLU A 142 8.31 5.38 4.86
N VAL A 143 7.60 5.92 3.87
CA VAL A 143 7.86 5.63 2.45
C VAL A 143 9.18 6.28 2.01
N ASN A 144 9.43 7.52 2.44
CA ASN A 144 10.70 8.18 2.19
C ASN A 144 11.82 7.51 3.00
N GLU A 145 11.58 7.19 4.27
CA GLU A 145 12.54 6.47 5.11
C GLU A 145 12.84 5.05 4.60
N ARG A 146 11.88 4.37 3.97
CA ARG A 146 12.12 3.06 3.34
C ARG A 146 12.86 3.21 2.02
N ALA A 147 12.54 4.20 1.19
CA ALA A 147 13.30 4.48 -0.02
C ALA A 147 14.76 4.84 0.32
N GLU A 148 14.96 5.72 1.28
CA GLU A 148 16.26 6.11 1.81
C GLU A 148 16.93 4.98 2.59
N GLY A 149 16.18 4.22 3.40
CA GLY A 149 16.64 3.11 4.23
C GLY A 149 17.03 1.89 3.42
N VAL A 150 16.33 1.60 2.32
CA VAL A 150 16.76 0.61 1.32
C VAL A 150 18.05 1.11 0.69
N ALA A 151 18.08 2.35 0.18
CA ALA A 151 19.30 2.95 -0.39
C ALA A 151 20.48 3.02 0.61
N ASN A 152 20.20 3.11 1.92
CA ASN A 152 21.18 3.15 2.99
C ASN A 152 21.55 1.76 3.51
N TRP A 153 20.68 0.75 3.46
CA TRP A 153 21.06 -0.66 3.65
C TRP A 153 22.15 -1.02 2.64
N PHE A 154 22.04 -0.52 1.41
CA PHE A 154 23.09 -0.65 0.40
C PHE A 154 24.43 -0.02 0.76
N LYS A 155 24.46 0.94 1.68
CA LYS A 155 25.68 1.66 2.11
C LYS A 155 26.20 1.20 3.47
N LEU A 156 25.31 0.88 4.41
CA LEU A 156 25.61 0.52 5.80
C LEU A 156 25.86 -0.98 6.00
N ALA A 157 25.40 -1.84 5.08
CA ALA A 157 25.48 -3.29 5.22
C ALA A 157 26.89 -3.88 5.10
N GLY A 158 27.91 -3.12 4.68
CA GLY A 158 29.26 -3.63 4.38
C GLY A 158 29.27 -4.56 3.16
N ASP A 159 30.31 -4.43 2.32
CA ASP A 159 30.53 -5.10 1.02
C ASP A 159 29.39 -6.03 0.55
N LEU A 160 28.50 -5.45 -0.24
CA LEU A 160 27.40 -6.19 -0.84
C LEU A 160 27.90 -7.03 -2.00
N ASN A 161 28.10 -8.31 -1.75
CA ASN A 161 28.08 -9.28 -2.84
C ASN A 161 26.62 -9.66 -3.15
N LEU A 162 25.96 -8.86 -3.99
CA LEU A 162 24.61 -9.17 -4.51
C LEU A 162 24.61 -10.37 -5.46
N GLU A 163 25.80 -10.84 -5.85
CA GLU A 163 26.05 -12.05 -6.62
C GLU A 163 26.52 -13.20 -5.70
N ALA A 164 26.40 -13.05 -4.37
CA ALA A 164 26.77 -14.10 -3.44
C ALA A 164 25.99 -15.38 -3.79
N PRO A 165 26.67 -16.52 -3.92
CA PRO A 165 26.00 -17.77 -4.19
C PRO A 165 25.04 -18.10 -3.04
N MET A 166 23.87 -18.60 -3.39
CA MET A 166 22.86 -19.01 -2.42
C MET A 166 23.25 -20.37 -1.83
N GLU A 167 24.17 -20.35 -0.87
CA GLU A 167 24.72 -21.55 -0.23
C GLU A 167 23.99 -21.88 1.08
N PHE A 168 23.93 -23.17 1.39
CA PHE A 168 23.33 -23.67 2.63
C PHE A 168 24.28 -24.67 3.30
N PRO A 169 25.42 -24.20 3.86
CA PRO A 169 26.37 -25.08 4.51
C PRO A 169 25.72 -25.82 5.69
N GLU A 170 26.11 -27.08 5.88
CA GLU A 170 25.64 -27.87 7.01
C GLU A 170 26.07 -27.23 8.34
N GLY A 171 25.18 -27.25 9.33
CA GLY A 171 25.45 -26.68 10.65
C GLY A 171 25.40 -25.16 10.73
N LYS A 172 25.01 -24.44 9.67
CA LYS A 172 24.95 -22.97 9.65
C LYS A 172 23.53 -22.44 9.50
N TYR A 173 23.28 -21.24 10.02
CA TYR A 173 22.00 -20.54 9.83
C TYR A 173 21.85 -20.04 8.38
N SER A 174 20.61 -19.97 7.91
CA SER A 174 20.27 -19.59 6.55
C SER A 174 18.89 -18.91 6.48
N VAL A 175 18.56 -18.35 5.32
CA VAL A 175 17.22 -17.77 5.08
C VAL A 175 16.08 -18.79 5.06
N LYS A 176 16.40 -20.09 5.15
CA LYS A 176 15.44 -21.19 5.23
C LYS A 176 15.16 -21.65 6.65
N ASP A 177 15.92 -21.16 7.63
CA ASP A 177 15.66 -21.46 9.03
C ASP A 177 14.50 -20.62 9.56
N THR A 178 13.78 -21.18 10.53
CA THR A 178 12.66 -20.46 11.15
C THR A 178 13.19 -19.32 12.01
N MET A 179 12.39 -18.25 12.16
CA MET A 179 12.75 -17.16 13.07
C MET A 179 12.97 -17.66 14.51
N GLU A 180 12.24 -18.69 14.93
CA GLU A 180 12.41 -19.35 16.23
C GLU A 180 13.81 -19.98 16.37
N SER A 181 14.29 -20.70 15.36
CA SER A 181 15.64 -21.29 15.36
C SER A 181 16.72 -20.20 15.29
N ILE A 182 16.54 -19.20 14.43
CA ILE A 182 17.49 -18.08 14.30
C ILE A 182 17.60 -17.30 15.61
N ALA A 183 16.51 -17.20 16.39
CA ALA A 183 16.50 -16.49 17.67
C ALA A 183 17.39 -17.12 18.74
N GLU A 184 17.87 -18.34 18.56
CA GLU A 184 18.87 -18.97 19.45
C GLU A 184 20.26 -18.31 19.33
N CYS A 185 20.50 -17.56 18.24
CA CYS A 185 21.66 -16.70 18.04
C CYS A 185 21.23 -15.22 17.95
N PRO A 186 21.38 -14.43 19.03
CA PRO A 186 20.98 -13.02 19.06
C PRO A 186 21.56 -12.18 17.92
N GLU A 187 22.81 -12.44 17.54
CA GLU A 187 23.51 -11.73 16.47
C GLU A 187 22.92 -12.04 15.08
N ALA A 188 22.58 -13.31 14.83
CA ALA A 188 21.90 -13.71 13.60
C ALA A 188 20.47 -13.13 13.56
N LEU A 189 19.77 -13.15 14.70
CA LEU A 189 18.43 -12.57 14.82
C LEU A 189 18.45 -11.07 14.53
N GLU A 190 19.39 -10.29 15.07
CA GLU A 190 19.48 -8.85 14.82
C GLU A 190 19.58 -8.51 13.32
N ILE A 191 20.33 -9.31 12.57
CA ILE A 191 20.46 -9.16 11.11
C ILE A 191 19.10 -9.40 10.43
N VAL A 192 18.40 -10.46 10.81
CA VAL A 192 17.08 -10.77 10.26
C VAL A 192 16.03 -9.75 10.66
N GLN A 193 16.04 -9.27 11.90
CA GLN A 193 15.12 -8.23 12.38
C GLN A 193 15.22 -6.97 11.52
N LYS A 194 16.45 -6.50 11.25
CA LYS A 194 16.69 -5.36 10.36
C LYS A 194 16.18 -5.62 8.95
N ALA A 195 16.45 -6.80 8.40
CA ALA A 195 16.01 -7.18 7.05
C ALA A 195 14.48 -7.28 6.93
N VAL A 196 13.81 -7.91 7.90
CA VAL A 196 12.35 -8.05 7.94
C VAL A 196 11.68 -6.70 8.16
N LYS A 197 12.22 -5.85 9.04
CA LYS A 197 11.72 -4.48 9.24
C LYS A 197 11.81 -3.69 7.95
N LEU A 198 12.93 -3.78 7.22
CA LEU A 198 13.10 -3.09 5.94
C LEU A 198 12.15 -3.62 4.84
N ALA A 199 11.93 -4.93 4.81
CA ALA A 199 11.10 -5.59 3.81
C ALA A 199 9.59 -5.38 4.06
N THR A 200 9.16 -5.36 5.33
CA THR A 200 7.74 -5.48 5.70
C THR A 200 7.22 -4.39 6.63
N ASN A 201 8.11 -3.55 7.19
CA ASN A 201 7.87 -2.59 8.27
C ASN A 201 7.41 -3.19 9.60
N PHE A 202 7.39 -4.52 9.73
CA PHE A 202 7.08 -5.18 11.00
C PHE A 202 8.31 -5.25 11.91
N ASP A 203 8.10 -4.96 13.19
CA ASP A 203 9.07 -5.27 14.22
C ASP A 203 9.00 -6.77 14.53
N LEU A 204 10.13 -7.45 14.37
CA LEU A 204 10.30 -8.85 14.72
C LEU A 204 11.07 -8.89 16.04
N ALA A 205 10.49 -9.37 17.13
CA ALA A 205 11.24 -9.62 18.36
C ALA A 205 10.53 -10.69 19.21
N PRO A 206 11.26 -11.56 19.93
CA PRO A 206 10.67 -12.55 20.80
C PRO A 206 9.67 -11.95 21.79
N GLY A 207 8.44 -12.46 21.80
CA GLY A 207 7.38 -12.03 22.71
C GLY A 207 6.76 -10.65 22.40
N VAL A 208 7.12 -10.01 21.28
CA VAL A 208 6.59 -8.69 20.89
C VAL A 208 5.70 -8.81 19.66
N GLY A 209 4.55 -8.15 19.69
CA GLY A 209 3.71 -7.93 18.51
C GLY A 209 3.21 -9.24 17.88
N MET A 210 3.65 -9.52 16.65
CA MET A 210 3.23 -10.69 15.86
C MET A 210 4.17 -11.90 15.98
N TRP A 211 5.07 -11.91 16.98
CA TRP A 211 6.07 -12.97 17.15
C TRP A 211 5.50 -14.39 17.05
N ASP A 212 4.44 -14.70 17.80
CA ASP A 212 3.88 -16.06 17.84
C ASP A 212 3.35 -16.53 16.48
N MET A 213 2.94 -15.60 15.62
CA MET A 213 2.54 -15.89 14.25
C MET A 213 3.76 -16.03 13.32
N MET A 214 4.78 -15.19 13.51
CA MET A 214 5.94 -15.09 12.61
C MET A 214 7.05 -16.08 12.93
N LYS A 215 7.11 -16.62 14.16
CA LYS A 215 8.23 -17.43 14.62
C LYS A 215 8.46 -18.71 13.81
N GLY A 216 7.40 -19.28 13.24
CA GLY A 216 7.44 -20.45 12.36
C GLY A 216 7.72 -20.13 10.88
N MET A 217 7.79 -18.85 10.50
CA MET A 217 8.13 -18.45 9.14
C MET A 217 9.64 -18.37 8.96
N THR A 218 10.09 -18.38 7.70
CA THR A 218 11.49 -18.21 7.33
C THR A 218 11.74 -16.82 6.74
N PRO A 219 12.97 -16.27 6.83
CA PRO A 219 13.32 -15.01 6.17
C PRO A 219 12.98 -15.00 4.67
N GLU A 220 13.21 -16.12 3.97
CA GLU A 220 12.83 -16.30 2.57
C GLU A 220 11.31 -16.16 2.35
N GLY A 221 10.50 -16.83 3.17
CA GLY A 221 9.04 -16.73 3.10
C GLY A 221 8.54 -15.32 3.36
N MET A 222 9.13 -14.61 4.32
CA MET A 222 8.77 -13.22 4.62
C MET A 222 9.17 -12.25 3.51
N CYS A 223 10.37 -12.41 2.94
CA CYS A 223 10.81 -11.61 1.79
C CYS A 223 9.92 -11.85 0.57
N GLY A 224 9.47 -13.08 0.35
CA GLY A 224 8.52 -13.41 -0.71
C GLY A 224 7.18 -12.66 -0.60
N MET A 225 6.73 -12.38 0.63
CA MET A 225 5.52 -11.57 0.86
C MET A 225 5.69 -10.08 0.53
N ALA A 226 6.92 -9.56 0.57
CA ALA A 226 7.22 -8.18 0.20
C ALA A 226 7.19 -7.94 -1.33
N GLY A 227 7.15 -9.01 -2.14
CA GLY A 227 7.01 -8.95 -3.59
C GLY A 227 8.16 -8.16 -4.27
N SER A 228 7.83 -7.38 -5.30
CA SER A 228 8.79 -6.61 -6.12
C SER A 228 9.38 -5.38 -5.43
N THR A 229 9.08 -5.14 -4.15
CA THR A 229 9.65 -4.01 -3.40
C THR A 229 11.05 -4.28 -2.88
N LEU A 230 11.50 -5.54 -2.92
CA LEU A 230 12.87 -5.89 -2.58
C LEU A 230 13.77 -5.85 -3.83
N PRO A 231 14.96 -5.27 -3.71
CA PRO A 231 15.95 -5.24 -4.78
C PRO A 231 16.50 -6.65 -5.06
N LYS A 232 16.88 -6.90 -6.32
CA LYS A 232 17.50 -8.16 -6.73
C LYS A 232 18.81 -8.38 -5.94
N GLY A 233 19.05 -9.61 -5.47
CA GLY A 233 20.23 -9.93 -4.65
C GLY A 233 20.04 -9.72 -3.15
N PHE A 234 18.89 -9.19 -2.70
CA PHE A 234 18.64 -8.92 -1.27
C PHE A 234 18.66 -10.20 -0.43
N LEU A 235 18.00 -11.26 -0.91
CA LEU A 235 17.88 -12.51 -0.18
C LEU A 235 19.23 -13.25 -0.15
N GLU A 236 19.97 -13.20 -1.24
CA GLU A 236 21.31 -13.73 -1.41
C GLU A 236 22.29 -13.05 -0.43
N SER A 237 22.22 -11.72 -0.34
CA SER A 237 23.02 -10.96 0.63
C SER A 237 22.67 -11.29 2.07
N LEU A 238 21.37 -11.42 2.39
CA LEU A 238 20.92 -11.83 3.73
C LEU A 238 21.45 -13.22 4.07
N ASN A 239 21.32 -14.17 3.15
CA ASN A 239 21.80 -15.55 3.35
C ASN A 239 23.32 -15.59 3.57
N ALA A 240 24.10 -14.86 2.76
CA ALA A 240 25.55 -14.77 2.90
C ALA A 240 26.01 -14.22 4.27
N LYS A 241 25.17 -13.44 4.94
CA LYS A 241 25.41 -12.99 6.32
C LYS A 241 25.03 -14.05 7.35
N LEU A 242 23.91 -14.74 7.16
CA LEU A 242 23.44 -15.76 8.09
C LEU A 242 24.36 -16.98 8.15
N ILE A 243 24.93 -17.39 7.02
CA ILE A 243 25.86 -18.54 6.98
C ILE A 243 27.20 -18.26 7.69
N LYS A 244 27.42 -17.07 8.25
CA LYS A 244 28.56 -16.77 9.11
C LYS A 244 28.35 -17.23 10.55
N PHE A 245 27.13 -17.61 10.91
CA PHE A 245 26.77 -18.06 12.25
C PHE A 245 26.50 -19.57 12.25
N ASP A 246 27.12 -20.26 13.20
CA ASP A 246 26.95 -21.70 13.40
C ASP A 246 25.72 -21.95 14.28
N LYS A 247 24.98 -23.02 13.96
CA LYS A 247 23.90 -23.56 14.78
C LYS A 247 24.49 -24.26 15.99
N LYS A 248 23.88 -24.04 17.16
CA LYS A 248 24.24 -24.73 18.40
C LYS A 248 23.63 -26.12 18.48
#